data_AF-A0A833PA15-F1
#
_entry.id   AF-A0A833PA15-F1
#
_cell.length_a   1.000
_cell.length_b   1.000
_cell.length_c   1.000
_cell.angle_alpha   90.00
_cell.angle_beta   90.00
_cell.angle_gamma   90.00
#
_symmetry.space_group_name_H-M   'P 1'
#
loop_
_entity.id
_entity.type
_entity.pdbx_description
1 polymer ?
#
loop_
_entity_poly.entity_id
_entity_poly.type
_entity_poly.pdbx_seq_one_letter_code
_entity_poly.pdbx_strand_id
1 'polypeptide(L)' 'MLNLTLRNEQVDDIESIFNITQQAFEHAAHTDHTEHFIVNALREANQLSI' A
#
# COMPACT_ATOMS: atom_id res chain seq x y z
N MET A 1 -20.56 1.12 -15.35
CA MET A 1 -19.27 1.58 -15.92
C MET A 1 -18.35 1.92 -14.76
N LEU A 2 -17.10 1.48 -14.75
CA LEU A 2 -16.19 1.69 -13.62
C LEU A 2 -15.62 3.12 -13.67
N ASN A 3 -15.92 3.94 -12.67
CA ASN A 3 -15.27 5.25 -12.52
C ASN A 3 -14.06 5.08 -11.62
N LEU A 4 -12.87 5.12 -12.20
CA LEU A 4 -11.60 5.05 -11.48
C LEU A 4 -11.07 6.48 -11.27
N THR A 5 -10.95 6.90 -10.02
CA THR A 5 -10.32 8.19 -9.66
C THR A 5 -8.92 7.91 -9.14
N LEU A 6 -7.90 8.41 -9.84
CA LEU A 6 -6.51 8.36 -9.40
C LEU A 6 -6.17 9.67 -8.70
N ARG A 7 -5.61 9.58 -7.49
CA ARG A 7 -5.19 10.73 -6.68
C ARG A 7 -3.99 10.34 -5.82
N ASN A 8 -3.27 11.33 -5.33
CA ASN A 8 -2.21 11.10 -4.35
C ASN A 8 -2.79 10.53 -3.04
N GLU A 9 -1.98 9.70 -2.39
CA GLU A 9 -2.26 9.17 -1.07
C GLU A 9 -2.52 10.30 -0.06
N GLN A 10 -3.50 10.09 0.82
CA GLN A 10 -3.80 10.94 1.97
C GLN A 10 -3.63 10.13 3.26
N VAL A 11 -3.53 10.82 4.40
CA VAL A 11 -3.32 10.18 5.71
C VAL A 11 -4.42 9.16 6.04
N ASP A 12 -5.67 9.44 5.65
CA ASP A 12 -6.80 8.52 5.87
C ASP A 12 -6.73 7.24 5.03
N ASP A 13 -5.91 7.22 3.96
CA ASP A 13 -5.73 6.05 3.11
C ASP A 13 -4.72 5.05 3.68
N ILE A 14 -3.88 5.45 4.65
CA ILE A 14 -2.74 4.66 5.14
C ILE A 14 -3.17 3.27 5.60
N GLU A 15 -4.21 3.20 6.43
CA GLU A 15 -4.74 1.93 6.96
C GLU A 15 -5.35 1.07 5.85
N SER A 16 -6.08 1.70 4.93
CA SER A 16 -6.69 0.99 3.79
C SER A 16 -5.62 0.41 2.85
N ILE A 17 -4.57 1.18 2.56
CA ILE A 17 -3.42 0.76 1.75
C ILE A 17 -2.66 -0.38 2.43
N PHE A 18 -2.46 -0.31 3.74
CA PHE A 18 -1.81 -1.37 4.50
C PHE A 18 -2.59 -2.70 4.37
N ASN A 19 -3.89 -2.65 4.67
CA ASN A 19 -4.75 -3.84 4.66
C ASN A 19 -4.91 -4.45 3.27
N ILE A 20 -5.10 -3.62 2.23
CA ILE A 20 -5.23 -4.12 0.85
C ILE A 20 -3.90 -4.70 0.35
N THR A 21 -2.76 -4.12 0.73
CA THR A 21 -1.44 -4.64 0.37
C THR A 21 -1.19 -5.98 1.07
N GLN A 22 -1.53 -6.11 2.35
CA GLN A 22 -1.44 -7.40 3.05
C GLN A 22 -2.31 -8.46 2.37
N GLN A 23 -3.58 -8.17 2.09
CA GLN A 23 -4.52 -9.11 1.47
C GLN A 23 -4.10 -9.50 0.05
N ALA A 24 -3.61 -8.54 -0.74
CA ALA A 24 -3.15 -8.80 -2.11
C ALA A 24 -1.96 -9.77 -2.15
N PHE A 25 -1.10 -9.73 -1.13
CA PHE A 25 0.10 -10.55 -1.02
C PHE A 25 -0.06 -11.77 -0.10
N GLU A 26 -1.23 -11.99 0.51
CA GLU A 26 -1.50 -13.09 1.43
C GLU A 26 -1.38 -14.48 0.76
N HIS A 27 -1.74 -14.58 -0.52
CA HIS A 27 -1.69 -15.83 -1.28
C HIS A 27 -0.66 -15.79 -2.43
N ALA A 28 0.14 -14.74 -2.49
CA ALA A 28 1.19 -14.63 -3.49
C ALA A 28 2.31 -15.63 -3.18
N ALA A 29 2.70 -16.42 -4.17
CA ALA A 29 3.82 -17.35 -4.02
C ALA A 29 5.14 -16.58 -3.96
N HIS A 30 6.10 -17.08 -3.17
CA HIS A 30 7.44 -16.50 -3.02
C HIS A 30 7.47 -15.08 -2.44
N THR A 31 6.52 -14.76 -1.56
CA THR A 31 6.51 -13.51 -0.79
C THR A 31 6.88 -13.79 0.66
N ASP A 32 7.48 -12.79 1.31
CA ASP A 32 7.75 -12.85 2.75
C ASP A 32 6.57 -12.27 3.55
N HIS A 33 5.48 -11.86 2.87
CA HIS A 33 4.32 -11.18 3.44
C HIS A 33 4.70 -9.93 4.25
N THR A 34 5.70 -9.18 3.78
CA THR A 34 6.20 -7.95 4.44
C THR A 34 5.97 -6.68 3.63
N GLU A 35 5.29 -6.78 2.49
CA GLU A 35 5.11 -5.69 1.53
C GLU A 35 4.38 -4.49 2.15
N HIS A 36 3.38 -4.75 3.00
CA HIS A 36 2.68 -3.72 3.75
C HIS A 36 3.61 -2.96 4.72
N PHE A 37 4.63 -3.61 5.28
CA PHE A 37 5.66 -2.96 6.09
C PHE A 37 6.64 -2.15 5.24
N ILE A 38 7.02 -2.65 4.06
CA ILE A 38 7.89 -1.92 3.13
C ILE A 38 7.23 -0.60 2.70
N VAL A 39 5.95 -0.64 2.33
CA VAL A 39 5.19 0.57 1.99
C VAL A 39 5.15 1.54 3.17
N ASN A 40 4.96 1.04 4.40
CA ASN A 40 4.97 1.90 5.56
C ASN A 40 6.33 2.53 5.86
N ALA A 41 7.42 1.77 5.74
CA ALA A 41 8.77 2.27 5.91
C ALA A 41 9.12 3.37 4.88
N LEU A 42 8.69 3.20 3.62
CA LEU A 42 8.86 4.23 2.59
C LEU A 42 8.07 5.51 2.90
N ARG A 43 6.87 5.36 3.49
CA ARG A 43 6.05 6.49 3.95
C ARG A 43 6.75 7.27 5.05
N GLU A 44 7.23 6.58 6.08
CA GLU A 44 7.95 7.19 7.20
C GLU A 44 9.24 7.89 6.73
N ALA A 45 9.90 7.33 5.71
CA ALA A 45 11.06 7.95 5.07
C ALA A 45 10.72 9.11 4.10
N ASN A 46 9.44 9.48 3.96
CA ASN A 46 8.93 10.47 3.00
C ASN A 46 9.37 10.18 1.54
N GLN A 47 9.52 8.89 1.18
CA GLN A 47 9.94 8.44 -0.15
C GLN A 47 8.78 8.08 -1.09
N LEU A 48 7.53 8.24 -0.64
CA LEU A 48 6.34 7.97 -1.46
C LEU A 48 5.92 9.16 -2.35
N SER A 49 6.59 10.31 -2.25
CA SER A 49 6.33 11.51 -3.05
C SER A 49 7.60 12.00 -3.75
N ILE A 50 7.55 12.14 -5.08
CA ILE A 50 8.53 12.86 -5.92
C ILE A 50 7.89 14.15 -6.41
#